data_AF-A0A6N2MCW7-F1
#
_entry.id   AF-A0A6N2MCW7-F1
#
_cell.length_a   1.000
_cell.length_b   1.000
_cell.length_c   1.000
_cell.angle_alpha   90.00
_cell.angle_beta   90.00
_cell.angle_gamma   90.00
#
_symmetry.space_group_name_H-M   'P 1'
#
loop_
_entity.id
_entity.type
_entity.pdbx_description
1 polymer ?
#
loop_
_entity_poly.entity_id
_entity_poly.type
_entity_poly.pdbx_seq_one_letter_code
_entity_poly.pdbx_strand_id
1 'polypeptide(L)'
;MAVQVFKKMEQNGGKPNVVTYNTIIDNLCKDRLVNDAMEFLSEMLDRGIQPNVVTYNSIVHGFCNLGQLNEATRLFKEMVGKDDMPDTVTFSILVDGLCKEGMVSEAQCVFDIMPEKGVEPDVITYNALTNGLREN
;
A
#
# COMPACT_ATOMS: atom_id res chain seq x y z
N MET A 1 -1.19 -1.21 19.80
CA MET A 1 0.00 -1.77 20.51
C MET A 1 1.32 -1.34 19.86
N ALA A 2 1.43 -1.41 18.52
CA ALA A 2 2.64 -1.03 17.77
C ALA A 2 3.21 0.36 18.11
N VAL A 3 2.36 1.39 18.19
CA VAL A 3 2.77 2.77 18.53
C VAL A 3 3.40 2.88 19.93
N GLN A 4 2.93 2.10 20.91
CA GLN A 4 3.51 2.13 22.26
C GLN A 4 4.91 1.49 22.28
N VAL A 5 5.09 0.41 21.53
CA VAL A 5 6.40 -0.26 21.38
C VAL A 5 7.40 0.68 20.70
N PHE A 6 6.96 1.42 19.67
CA PHE A 6 7.77 2.44 19.01
C PHE A 6 8.24 3.54 19.96
N LYS A 7 7.29 4.16 20.69
CA LYS A 7 7.62 5.21 21.68
C LYS A 7 8.62 4.71 22.73
N LYS A 8 8.45 3.46 23.18
CA LYS A 8 9.39 2.85 24.14
C LYS A 8 10.77 2.58 23.54
N MET A 9 10.84 2.19 22.27
CA MET A 9 12.12 2.04 21.55
C MET A 9 12.88 3.36 21.52
N GLU A 10 12.22 4.46 21.18
CA GLU A 10 12.83 5.78 21.13
C GLU A 10 13.28 6.27 22.51
N GLN A 11 12.45 6.09 23.54
CA GLN A 11 12.79 6.44 24.93
C GLN A 11 14.05 5.71 25.43
N ASN A 12 14.28 4.50 24.94
CA ASN A 12 15.47 3.70 25.27
C ASN A 12 16.68 4.02 24.37
N GLY A 13 16.63 5.07 23.55
CA GLY A 13 17.71 5.49 22.66
C GLY A 13 17.80 4.68 21.36
N GLY A 14 16.81 3.83 21.06
CA GLY A 14 16.71 3.13 19.79
C GLY A 14 16.45 4.10 18.64
N LYS A 15 17.07 3.86 17.49
CA LYS A 15 16.89 4.68 16.28
C LYS A 15 15.95 3.95 15.31
N PRO A 16 14.73 4.46 15.09
CA PRO A 16 13.85 3.92 14.07
C PRO A 16 14.51 3.90 12.69
N ASN A 17 14.20 2.86 11.92
CA ASN A 17 14.62 2.70 10.53
C ASN A 17 13.42 2.31 9.66
N VAL A 18 13.66 2.12 8.35
CA VAL A 18 12.62 1.74 7.37
C VAL A 18 11.78 0.54 7.83
N VAL A 19 12.40 -0.49 8.41
CA VAL A 19 11.71 -1.70 8.87
C VAL A 19 10.80 -1.40 10.06
N THR A 20 11.25 -0.53 10.96
CA THR A 20 10.47 -0.10 12.14
C THR A 20 9.21 0.65 11.70
N TYR A 21 9.36 1.62 10.78
CA TYR A 21 8.23 2.37 10.23
C TYR A 21 7.26 1.48 9.46
N ASN A 22 7.77 0.63 8.57
CA ASN A 22 6.93 -0.30 7.79
C ASN A 22 6.09 -1.19 8.70
N THR A 23 6.67 -1.68 9.80
CA THR A 23 5.95 -2.50 10.76
C THR A 23 4.80 -1.74 11.41
N ILE A 24 5.01 -0.48 11.80
CA ILE A 24 3.95 0.32 12.45
C ILE A 24 2.87 0.71 11.47
N ILE A 25 3.27 1.17 10.28
CA ILE A 25 2.38 1.56 9.20
C ILE A 25 1.49 0.38 8.79
N ASP A 26 2.06 -0.81 8.58
CA ASP A 26 1.30 -2.03 8.27
C ASP A 26 0.30 -2.39 9.38
N ASN A 27 0.72 -2.34 10.66
CA ASN A 27 -0.19 -2.60 11.78
C ASN A 27 -1.32 -1.57 11.86
N LEU A 28 -1.02 -0.27 11.69
CA LEU A 28 -2.04 0.79 11.67
C LEU A 28 -3.03 0.61 10.52
N CYS A 29 -2.55 0.25 9.33
CA CYS A 29 -3.40 -0.04 8.18
C CYS A 29 -4.32 -1.24 8.44
N LYS A 30 -3.80 -2.32 9.05
CA LYS A 30 -4.59 -3.50 9.46
C LYS A 30 -5.61 -3.18 10.55
N ASP A 31 -5.28 -2.26 11.46
CA ASP A 31 -6.18 -1.75 12.49
C ASP A 31 -7.18 -0.69 11.94
N ARG A 32 -7.21 -0.46 10.62
CA ARG A 32 -8.06 0.54 9.93
C ARG A 32 -7.77 1.99 10.36
N LEU A 33 -6.59 2.26 10.90
CA LEU A 33 -6.08 3.57 11.31
C LEU A 33 -5.17 4.18 10.23
N VAL A 34 -5.67 4.27 8.99
CA VAL A 34 -4.85 4.68 7.83
C VAL A 34 -4.39 6.15 7.92
N ASN A 35 -5.15 7.02 8.58
CA ASN A 35 -4.72 8.40 8.83
C ASN A 35 -3.48 8.44 9.73
N ASP A 36 -3.47 7.68 10.83
CA ASP A 36 -2.29 7.55 11.70
C ASP A 36 -1.11 6.96 10.91
N ALA A 37 -1.37 6.00 10.01
CA ALA A 37 -0.33 5.44 9.15
C ALA A 37 0.30 6.51 8.22
N MET A 38 -0.51 7.44 7.70
CA MET A 38 -0.03 8.59 6.92
C MET A 38 0.77 9.58 7.76
N GLU A 39 0.40 9.80 9.03
CA GLU A 39 1.22 10.60 9.96
C GLU A 39 2.60 9.98 10.16
N PHE A 40 2.67 8.66 10.34
CA PHE A 40 3.94 7.94 10.44
C PHE A 40 4.75 7.98 9.14
N LEU A 41 4.11 7.97 7.97
CA LEU A 41 4.79 8.18 6.69
C LEU A 41 5.41 9.58 6.60
N SER A 42 4.68 10.62 7.04
CA SER A 42 5.20 11.99 7.10
C SER A 42 6.39 12.08 8.05
N GLU A 43 6.27 11.50 9.26
CA GLU A 43 7.34 11.48 10.25
C GLU A 43 8.61 10.79 9.72
N MET A 44 8.43 9.68 9.00
CA MET A 44 9.51 8.94 8.34
C MET A 44 10.29 9.82 7.37
N LEU A 45 9.58 10.56 6.51
CA LEU A 45 10.15 11.51 5.55
C LEU A 45 10.83 12.70 6.23
N ASP A 46 10.21 13.29 7.26
CA ASP A 46 10.76 14.41 8.03
C ASP A 46 12.08 14.05 8.72
N ARG A 47 12.23 12.77 9.08
CA ARG A 47 13.46 12.21 9.65
C ARG A 47 14.48 11.77 8.59
N GLY A 48 14.21 12.02 7.31
CA GLY A 48 15.09 11.67 6.19
C GLY A 48 15.18 10.17 5.91
N ILE A 49 14.23 9.37 6.41
CA ILE A 49 14.15 7.94 6.14
C ILE A 49 13.24 7.78 4.92
N GLN A 50 13.78 7.22 3.83
CA GLN A 50 13.00 7.10 2.60
C GLN A 50 12.02 5.91 2.69
N PRO A 51 10.72 6.13 2.43
CA PRO A 51 9.75 5.04 2.26
C PRO A 51 10.18 4.15 1.09
N ASN A 52 9.80 2.88 1.15
CA ASN A 52 10.02 1.93 0.08
C ASN A 52 8.70 1.31 -0.37
N VAL A 53 8.77 0.39 -1.34
CA VAL A 53 7.60 -0.32 -1.87
C VAL A 53 6.74 -0.96 -0.77
N VAL A 54 7.33 -1.51 0.28
CA VAL A 54 6.59 -2.11 1.39
C VAL A 54 5.79 -1.05 2.17
N THR A 55 6.36 0.15 2.36
CA THR A 55 5.67 1.27 3.01
C THR A 55 4.42 1.67 2.23
N TYR A 56 4.57 1.91 0.93
CA TYR A 56 3.45 2.33 0.07
C TYR A 56 2.40 1.23 -0.07
N ASN A 57 2.81 -0.02 -0.28
CA ASN A 57 1.87 -1.16 -0.40
C ASN A 57 0.98 -1.30 0.83
N SER A 58 1.55 -1.13 2.02
CA SER A 58 0.78 -1.20 3.27
C SER A 58 -0.33 -0.15 3.32
N ILE A 59 -0.03 1.09 2.93
CA ILE A 59 -0.97 2.21 2.98
C ILE A 59 -2.00 2.12 1.84
N VAL A 60 -1.58 1.78 0.62
CA VAL A 60 -2.48 1.53 -0.52
C VAL A 60 -3.49 0.44 -0.16
N HIS A 61 -3.02 -0.69 0.38
CA HIS A 61 -3.88 -1.77 0.86
C HIS A 61 -4.83 -1.30 1.97
N GLY A 62 -4.34 -0.48 2.90
CA GLY A 62 -5.16 0.16 3.93
C GLY A 62 -6.32 0.96 3.33
N PHE A 63 -6.04 1.86 2.39
CA PHE A 63 -7.07 2.66 1.71
C PHE A 63 -8.04 1.80 0.91
N CYS A 64 -7.57 0.78 0.19
CA CYS A 64 -8.43 -0.18 -0.52
C CYS A 64 -9.42 -0.86 0.43
N ASN A 65 -8.95 -1.34 1.60
CA ASN A 65 -9.82 -1.99 2.61
C ASN A 65 -10.81 -1.03 3.30
N LEU A 66 -10.62 0.28 3.14
CA LEU A 66 -11.56 1.30 3.60
C LEU A 66 -12.53 1.77 2.49
N GLY A 67 -12.43 1.22 1.27
CA GLY A 67 -13.16 1.70 0.09
C GLY A 67 -12.71 3.09 -0.38
N GLN A 68 -11.56 3.58 0.11
CA GLN A 68 -11.03 4.92 -0.18
C GLN A 68 -10.13 4.89 -1.42
N LEU A 69 -10.67 4.39 -2.54
CA LEU A 69 -9.90 4.09 -3.76
C LEU A 69 -9.25 5.31 -4.42
N ASN A 70 -9.84 6.50 -4.27
CA ASN A 70 -9.24 7.73 -4.76
C ASN A 70 -7.89 8.02 -4.09
N GLU A 71 -7.81 7.80 -2.78
CA GLU A 71 -6.57 7.97 -2.02
C GLU A 71 -5.56 6.86 -2.33
N ALA A 72 -6.02 5.61 -2.43
CA ALA A 72 -5.19 4.48 -2.84
C ALA A 72 -4.54 4.74 -4.22
N THR A 73 -5.34 5.20 -5.19
CA THR A 73 -4.88 5.52 -6.55
C THR A 73 -3.95 6.72 -6.58
N ARG A 74 -4.22 7.76 -5.77
CA ARG A 74 -3.33 8.93 -5.64
C ARG A 74 -1.96 8.51 -5.14
N LEU A 75 -1.91 7.70 -4.08
CA LEU A 75 -0.67 7.24 -3.47
C LEU A 75 0.10 6.30 -4.42
N PHE A 76 -0.60 5.41 -5.13
CA PHE A 76 0.00 4.57 -6.17
C PHE A 76 0.65 5.42 -7.28
N LYS A 77 -0.02 6.47 -7.76
CA LYS A 77 0.55 7.39 -8.77
C LYS A 77 1.76 8.15 -8.25
N GLU A 78 1.75 8.56 -6.98
CA GLU A 78 2.89 9.21 -6.35
C GLU A 78 4.12 8.28 -6.29
N MET A 79 3.92 7.01 -5.95
CA MET A 79 4.96 5.99 -5.97
C MET A 79 5.55 5.83 -7.38
N VAL A 80 4.69 5.67 -8.41
CA VAL A 80 5.13 5.59 -9.81
C VAL A 80 5.94 6.82 -10.24
N GLY A 81 5.56 8.01 -9.78
CA GLY A 81 6.21 9.28 -10.15
C GLY A 81 7.57 9.52 -9.50
N LYS A 82 7.93 8.77 -8.45
CA LYS A 82 9.19 8.92 -7.69
C LYS A 82 10.31 8.00 -8.18
N ASP A 83 10.15 7.34 -9.34
CA ASP A 83 10.99 6.23 -9.83
C ASP A 83 11.07 5.02 -8.87
N ASP A 84 10.26 5.00 -7.82
CA ASP A 84 10.02 3.82 -6.99
C ASP A 84 9.12 2.87 -7.78
N MET A 85 9.72 1.91 -8.47
CA MET A 85 8.98 0.96 -9.31
C MET A 85 7.97 0.15 -8.47
N PRO A 86 6.66 0.25 -8.75
CA PRO A 86 5.69 -0.67 -8.19
C PRO A 86 6.01 -2.10 -8.61
N ASP A 87 6.08 -3.00 -7.63
CA ASP A 87 6.28 -4.42 -7.85
C ASP A 87 4.95 -5.13 -8.12
N THR A 88 5.00 -6.41 -8.48
CA THR A 88 3.82 -7.24 -8.71
C THR A 88 2.82 -7.14 -7.55
N VAL A 89 3.30 -7.15 -6.30
CA VAL A 89 2.47 -7.05 -5.10
C VAL A 89 1.69 -5.75 -5.06
N THR A 90 2.32 -4.62 -5.42
CA THR A 90 1.68 -3.31 -5.46
C THR A 90 0.46 -3.31 -6.40
N PHE A 91 0.64 -3.83 -7.60
CA PHE A 91 -0.43 -3.92 -8.58
C PHE A 91 -1.51 -4.93 -8.16
N SER A 92 -1.15 -6.10 -7.62
CA SER A 92 -2.10 -7.10 -7.12
C SER A 92 -3.01 -6.53 -6.04
N ILE A 93 -2.45 -5.74 -5.11
CA ILE A 93 -3.22 -5.05 -4.05
C ILE A 93 -4.24 -4.09 -4.65
N LEU A 94 -3.85 -3.30 -5.64
CA LEU A 94 -4.73 -2.31 -6.26
C LEU A 94 -5.85 -2.99 -7.07
N VAL A 95 -5.52 -4.03 -7.84
CA VAL A 95 -6.49 -4.83 -8.60
C VAL A 95 -7.51 -5.50 -7.66
N ASP A 96 -7.05 -6.15 -6.59
CA ASP A 96 -7.92 -6.78 -5.60
C ASP A 96 -8.83 -5.76 -4.89
N GLY A 97 -8.29 -4.61 -4.50
CA GLY A 97 -9.07 -3.53 -3.90
C GLY A 97 -10.17 -2.99 -4.83
N LEU A 98 -9.82 -2.75 -6.10
CA LEU A 98 -10.76 -2.26 -7.11
C LEU A 98 -11.87 -3.30 -7.41
N CYS A 99 -11.51 -4.58 -7.52
CA CYS A 99 -12.49 -5.65 -7.73
C CYS A 99 -13.47 -5.78 -6.56
N LYS A 100 -13.00 -5.69 -5.31
CA LYS A 100 -13.85 -5.80 -4.10
C LYS A 100 -14.86 -4.67 -3.96
N GLU A 101 -14.55 -3.49 -4.48
CA GLU A 101 -15.45 -2.34 -4.50
C GLU A 101 -16.35 -2.30 -5.76
N GLY A 102 -16.31 -3.34 -6.60
CA GLY A 102 -17.10 -3.43 -7.83
C GLY A 102 -16.56 -2.59 -9.00
N MET A 103 -15.39 -1.97 -8.84
CA MET A 103 -14.73 -1.14 -9.86
C MET A 103 -13.88 -2.00 -10.80
N VAL A 104 -14.51 -2.99 -11.43
CA VAL A 104 -13.83 -4.03 -12.23
C VAL A 104 -13.18 -3.46 -13.50
N SER A 105 -13.76 -2.43 -14.11
CA SER A 105 -13.17 -1.77 -15.29
C SER A 105 -11.83 -1.10 -14.96
N GLU A 106 -11.75 -0.41 -13.82
CA GLU A 106 -10.52 0.19 -13.33
C GLU A 106 -9.52 -0.89 -12.92
N ALA A 107 -9.97 -1.98 -12.29
CA ALA A 107 -9.12 -3.12 -11.96
C ALA A 107 -8.47 -3.73 -13.21
N GLN A 108 -9.25 -3.88 -14.29
CA GLN A 108 -8.75 -4.36 -15.58
C GLN A 108 -7.73 -3.39 -16.19
N CYS A 109 -7.98 -2.07 -16.15
CA CYS A 109 -6.99 -1.10 -16.61
C CYS A 109 -5.68 -1.18 -15.84
N VAL A 110 -5.73 -1.36 -14.51
CA VAL A 110 -4.51 -1.52 -13.70
C VAL A 110 -3.77 -2.80 -14.08
N PHE A 111 -4.49 -3.89 -14.34
CA PHE A 111 -3.92 -5.15 -14.81
C PHE A 111 -3.22 -5.01 -16.17
N ASP A 112 -3.86 -4.33 -17.12
CA ASP A 112 -3.33 -4.14 -18.47
C ASP A 112 -2.06 -3.27 -18.49
N ILE A 113 -1.88 -2.40 -17.48
CA ILE A 113 -0.68 -1.57 -17.34
C ILE A 113 0.52 -2.38 -16.80
N MET A 114 0.31 -3.51 -16.12
CA MET A 114 1.40 -4.29 -15.51
C MET A 114 2.47 -4.70 -16.55
N PRO A 115 2.13 -5.32 -17.70
CA PRO A 115 3.12 -5.73 -18.69
C PRO A 115 3.82 -4.54 -19.36
N GLU A 116 3.11 -3.41 -19.53
CA GLU A 116 3.71 -2.16 -20.07
C GLU A 116 4.82 -1.61 -19.15
N LYS A 117 4.73 -1.90 -17.84
CA LYS A 117 5.74 -1.55 -16.84
C LYS A 117 6.78 -2.64 -16.61
N GLY A 118 6.74 -3.74 -17.38
CA GLY A 118 7.64 -4.87 -17.22
C GLY A 118 7.36 -5.71 -15.97
N VAL A 119 6.16 -5.61 -15.41
CA VAL A 119 5.70 -6.34 -14.23
C VAL A 119 4.74 -7.43 -14.69
N GLU A 120 5.08 -8.69 -14.45
CA GLU A 120 4.20 -9.81 -14.80
C GLU A 120 3.11 -9.98 -13.73
N PRO A 121 1.82 -10.09 -14.12
CA PRO A 121 0.75 -10.44 -13.20
C PRO A 121 0.95 -11.83 -12.60
N ASP A 122 0.70 -11.98 -11.29
CA ASP A 122 0.79 -13.27 -10.61
C ASP A 122 -0.58 -13.91 -10.38
N VAL A 123 -0.58 -15.12 -9.80
CA VAL A 123 -1.79 -15.88 -9.49
C VAL A 123 -2.77 -15.08 -8.61
N ILE A 124 -2.26 -14.20 -7.73
CA ILE A 124 -3.10 -13.36 -6.87
C ILE A 124 -3.85 -12.35 -7.75
N THR A 125 -3.15 -11.69 -8.68
CA THR A 125 -3.77 -10.73 -9.61
C THR A 125 -4.84 -11.39 -10.49
N TYR A 126 -4.57 -12.55 -11.07
CA TYR A 126 -5.54 -13.28 -11.89
C TYR A 126 -6.76 -13.72 -11.07
N ASN A 127 -6.54 -14.22 -9.85
CA ASN A 127 -7.64 -14.62 -8.96
C ASN A 127 -8.52 -13.43 -8.56
N ALA A 128 -7.91 -12.28 -8.28
CA ALA A 128 -8.64 -11.05 -7.95
C ALA A 128 -9.58 -10.62 -9.09
N LEU A 129 -9.08 -10.54 -10.33
CA LEU A 129 -9.90 -10.17 -11.50
C LEU A 129 -11.00 -11.18 -11.79
N THR A 130 -10.67 -12.47 -11.78
CA THR A 130 -11.66 -13.52 -12.05
C THR A 130 -12.76 -13.56 -11.01
N ASN A 131 -12.46 -13.27 -9.74
CA ASN A 131 -13.48 -13.11 -8.70
C ASN A 131 -14.30 -11.84 -8.93
N GLY A 132 -13.66 -10.69 -9.20
CA GLY A 132 -14.35 -9.43 -9.47
C GLY A 132 -15.32 -9.50 -10.66
N LEU A 133 -14.94 -10.19 -11.74
CA LEU A 133 -15.78 -10.42 -12.93
C LEU A 133 -16.96 -11.37 -12.69
N ARG A 134 -16.93 -12.18 -11.62
CA ARG A 134 -18.00 -13.13 -11.27
C ARG A 134 -19.02 -12.53 -10.31
N GLU A 135 -18.63 -11.52 -9.56
CA GLU A 135 -19.43 -10.89 -8.50
C GLU A 135 -20.16 -9.62 -8.96
N ASN A 136 -19.88 -9.13 -10.17
CA ASN A 136 -20.53 -7.97 -10.83
C ASN A 136 -21.21 -8.38 -12.14
#